data_AF-A0A1W9LTY4-F1
#
_entry.id   AF-A0A1W9LTY4-F1
#
_cell.length_a   1.000
_cell.length_b   1.000
_cell.length_c   1.000
_cell.angle_alpha   90.00
_cell.angle_beta   90.00
_cell.angle_gamma   90.00
#
_symmetry.space_group_name_H-M   'P 1'
#
loop_
_entity.id
_entity.type
_entity.pdbx_description
1 polymer ?
#
loop_
_entity_poly.entity_id
_entity_poly.type
_entity_poly.pdbx_seq_one_letter_code
_entity_poly.pdbx_strand_id
1 'polypeptide(L)'
;MVSESLNMKLQRFITKKHQMRNFPDFLLFSLKFIAKEIKKLIVATKCLFRENFCNMMRSERIFSAISAYPLTWLSFIIVIVMEWAFMAWFEPPMLIKLAAVSTGVILLLIWIIIFTRSETFWRRYNRMPEEMDTDEFKASLKDAHPAFIQAVEKCMEMVHKIQKEFKSKSFQGEVDWLMKSLTDLTQNHIQLYSRSREFGTEEQKQEMNNLIGQQIKSVEDSLVALKRFSGNLTLFDSQINAQKEIDAELKAINQGLQEAIKEVLSP
;
A
#
# COMPACT_ATOMS: atom_id res chain seq x y z
N MET A 1 -13.29 -3.42 26.38
CA MET A 1 -12.56 -2.51 27.29
C MET A 1 -12.55 -1.03 26.88
N VAL A 2 -12.40 -0.65 25.60
CA VAL A 2 -12.39 0.79 25.20
C VAL A 2 -13.76 1.47 25.39
N SER A 3 -14.86 0.73 25.18
CA SER A 3 -16.23 1.23 25.34
C SER A 3 -16.58 1.67 26.78
N GLU A 4 -16.21 0.87 27.79
CA GLU A 4 -16.48 1.20 29.21
C GLU A 4 -15.65 2.40 29.71
N SER A 5 -14.42 2.56 29.21
CA SER A 5 -13.57 3.70 29.53
C SER A 5 -14.15 5.02 29.02
N LEU A 6 -14.76 5.00 27.83
CA LEU A 6 -15.44 6.16 27.25
C LEU A 6 -16.72 6.50 28.02
N ASN A 7 -17.49 5.49 28.42
CA ASN A 7 -18.77 5.68 29.11
C ASN A 7 -18.58 6.31 30.51
N MET A 8 -17.56 5.87 31.27
CA MET A 8 -17.21 6.49 32.56
C MET A 8 -16.70 7.94 32.42
N LYS A 9 -15.96 8.25 31.34
CA LYS A 9 -15.50 9.63 31.09
C LYS A 9 -16.67 10.55 30.72
N LEU A 10 -17.65 10.03 29.98
CA LEU A 10 -18.86 10.77 29.60
C LEU A 10 -19.71 11.11 30.83
N GLN A 11 -19.92 10.14 31.74
CA GLN A 11 -20.71 10.38 32.95
C GLN A 11 -20.08 11.43 33.87
N ARG A 12 -18.76 11.40 34.07
CA ARG A 12 -18.04 12.42 34.86
C ARG A 12 -18.11 13.81 34.22
N PHE A 13 -18.18 13.88 32.89
CA PHE A 13 -18.31 15.14 32.16
C PHE A 13 -19.70 15.75 32.37
N ILE A 14 -20.75 14.93 32.35
CA ILE A 14 -22.14 15.37 32.56
C ILE A 14 -22.36 15.86 34.00
N THR A 15 -21.82 15.16 35.01
CA THR A 15 -21.94 15.59 36.41
C THR A 15 -21.23 16.92 36.67
N LYS A 16 -20.05 17.13 36.05
CA LYS A 16 -19.30 18.38 36.20
C LYS A 16 -19.95 19.56 35.48
N LYS A 17 -20.66 19.31 34.37
CA LYS A 17 -21.43 20.31 33.63
C LYS A 17 -22.57 20.91 34.46
N HIS A 18 -23.24 20.10 35.29
CA HIS A 18 -24.33 20.59 36.14
C HIS A 18 -23.87 21.50 37.29
N GLN A 19 -22.59 21.45 37.65
CA GLN A 19 -22.04 22.19 38.79
C GLN A 19 -21.49 23.58 38.40
N MET A 20 -21.33 23.88 37.10
CA MET A 20 -20.86 25.19 36.62
C MET A 20 -22.05 26.02 36.12
N ARG A 21 -22.66 26.84 36.99
CA ARG A 21 -23.75 27.76 36.61
C ARG A 21 -23.26 29.02 35.86
N ASN A 22 -21.96 29.31 35.88
CA ASN A 22 -21.40 30.46 35.18
C ASN A 22 -20.91 30.07 33.78
N PHE A 23 -21.57 30.62 32.75
CA PHE A 23 -21.23 30.47 31.33
C PHE A 23 -19.74 30.68 30.98
N PRO A 24 -19.01 31.67 31.55
CA PRO A 24 -17.59 31.85 31.23
C PRO A 24 -16.70 30.68 31.68
N ASP A 25 -17.00 30.03 32.80
CA ASP A 25 -16.23 28.90 33.31
C ASP A 25 -16.42 27.64 32.45
N PHE A 26 -17.62 27.47 31.89
CA PHE A 26 -17.92 26.38 30.97
C PHE A 26 -17.16 26.50 29.64
N LEU A 27 -17.06 27.71 29.08
CA LEU A 27 -16.27 27.97 27.88
C LEU A 27 -14.79 27.69 28.13
N LEU A 28 -14.26 28.14 29.27
CA LEU A 28 -12.85 27.97 29.64
C LEU A 28 -12.51 26.49 29.89
N PHE A 29 -13.43 25.73 30.47
CA PHE A 29 -13.29 24.28 30.65
C PHE A 29 -13.34 23.53 29.29
N SER A 30 -14.28 23.88 28.42
CA SER A 30 -14.42 23.28 27.10
C SER A 30 -13.19 23.54 26.23
N LEU A 31 -12.66 24.77 26.25
CA LEU A 31 -11.41 25.12 25.56
C LEU A 31 -10.21 24.35 26.10
N LYS A 32 -10.08 24.21 27.43
CA LYS A 32 -8.99 23.41 28.03
C LYS A 32 -9.09 21.93 27.67
N PHE A 33 -10.30 21.38 27.60
CA PHE A 33 -10.51 19.99 27.21
C PHE A 33 -10.17 19.75 25.74
N ILE A 34 -10.66 20.63 24.84
CA ILE A 34 -10.35 20.59 23.41
C ILE A 34 -8.84 20.76 23.18
N ALA A 35 -8.20 21.73 23.85
CA ALA A 35 -6.75 21.94 23.74
C ALA A 35 -5.93 20.73 24.21
N LYS A 36 -6.39 20.03 25.26
CA LYS A 36 -5.73 18.82 25.77
C LYS A 36 -5.83 17.66 24.78
N GLU A 37 -6.98 17.44 24.18
CA GLU A 37 -7.16 16.38 23.17
C GLU A 37 -6.45 16.73 21.85
N ILE A 38 -6.45 18.00 21.43
CA ILE A 38 -5.64 18.48 20.29
C ILE A 38 -4.15 18.24 20.55
N LYS A 39 -3.65 18.52 21.76
CA LYS A 39 -2.23 18.31 22.10
C LYS A 39 -1.84 16.83 22.06
N LYS A 40 -2.72 15.93 22.52
CA LYS A 40 -2.50 14.47 22.40
C LYS A 40 -2.51 14.02 20.95
N LEU A 41 -3.46 14.52 20.15
CA LEU A 41 -3.51 14.29 18.71
C LEU A 41 -2.19 14.74 18.09
N ILE A 42 -1.75 15.98 18.29
CA ILE A 42 -0.48 16.52 17.73
C ILE A 42 0.73 15.67 18.11
N VAL A 43 0.83 15.19 19.36
CA VAL A 43 1.96 14.32 19.77
C VAL A 43 1.90 12.96 19.09
N ALA A 44 0.71 12.36 18.98
CA ALA A 44 0.51 11.12 18.23
C ALA A 44 0.79 11.31 16.72
N THR A 45 0.40 12.46 16.15
CA THR A 45 0.70 12.81 14.75
C THR A 45 2.19 13.04 14.58
N LYS A 46 2.92 13.67 15.52
CA LYS A 46 4.37 13.88 15.42
C LYS A 46 5.18 12.58 15.44
N CYS A 47 4.79 11.59 16.25
CA CYS A 47 5.45 10.27 16.21
C CYS A 47 5.22 9.57 14.86
N LEU A 48 4.00 9.63 14.32
CA LEU A 48 3.67 9.07 13.00
C LEU A 48 4.27 9.87 11.83
N PHE A 49 4.46 11.18 11.98
CA PHE A 49 5.00 12.05 10.93
C PHE A 49 6.52 11.89 10.80
N ARG A 50 7.21 11.51 11.89
CA ARG A 50 8.66 11.26 11.87
C ARG A 50 9.02 9.94 11.17
N GLU A 51 8.18 8.90 11.25
CA GLU A 51 8.33 7.67 10.46
C GLU A 51 7.90 7.86 8.99
N ASN A 52 6.92 8.73 8.72
CA ASN A 52 6.42 8.97 7.36
C ASN A 52 7.32 9.87 6.49
N PHE A 53 8.30 10.58 7.04
CA PHE A 53 9.15 11.48 6.25
C PHE A 53 10.18 10.73 5.37
N CYS A 54 10.54 9.49 5.69
CA CYS A 54 11.32 8.63 4.78
C CYS A 54 10.49 8.11 3.58
N ASN A 55 9.16 8.17 3.65
CA ASN A 55 8.24 7.74 2.58
C ASN A 55 7.90 8.87 1.60
N MET A 56 8.73 9.89 1.45
CA MET A 56 8.40 11.06 0.61
C MET A 56 8.18 10.70 -0.87
N MET A 57 8.78 9.59 -1.37
CA MET A 57 8.50 8.99 -2.69
C MET A 57 7.14 8.24 -2.76
N ARG A 58 6.49 7.97 -1.62
CA ARG A 58 5.17 7.33 -1.48
C ARG A 58 4.02 8.34 -1.38
N SER A 59 4.33 9.63 -1.27
CA SER A 59 3.38 10.74 -1.15
C SER A 59 2.39 10.80 -2.32
N GLU A 60 2.89 10.72 -3.56
CA GLU A 60 2.08 10.82 -4.77
C GLU A 60 1.04 9.70 -4.86
N ARG A 61 1.41 8.48 -4.43
CA ARG A 61 0.48 7.34 -4.37
C ARG A 61 -0.60 7.56 -3.33
N ILE A 62 -0.25 8.10 -2.16
CA ILE A 62 -1.22 8.41 -1.11
C ILE A 62 -2.20 9.49 -1.59
N PHE A 63 -1.72 10.56 -2.23
CA PHE A 63 -2.58 11.59 -2.81
C PHE A 63 -3.45 11.05 -3.95
N SER A 64 -2.90 10.23 -4.84
CA SER A 64 -3.64 9.54 -5.91
C SER A 64 -4.72 8.61 -5.32
N ALA A 65 -4.39 7.82 -4.30
CA ALA A 65 -5.34 6.92 -3.64
C ALA A 65 -6.45 7.67 -2.89
N ILE A 66 -6.12 8.79 -2.23
CA ILE A 66 -7.10 9.65 -1.52
C ILE A 66 -8.04 10.34 -2.52
N SER A 67 -7.50 10.86 -3.62
CA SER A 67 -8.27 11.55 -4.67
C SER A 67 -9.09 10.58 -5.53
N ALA A 68 -8.70 9.31 -5.64
CA ALA A 68 -9.51 8.29 -6.32
C ALA A 68 -10.77 7.89 -5.53
N TYR A 69 -10.88 8.28 -4.25
CA TYR A 69 -11.99 7.85 -3.39
C TYR A 69 -13.21 8.79 -3.49
N PRO A 70 -14.41 8.28 -3.84
CA PRO A 70 -15.61 9.11 -3.98
C PRO A 70 -16.04 9.74 -2.64
N LEU A 71 -15.75 9.06 -1.52
CA LEU A 71 -16.07 9.58 -0.19
C LEU A 71 -15.23 10.82 0.17
N THR A 72 -13.99 10.90 -0.32
CA THR A 72 -13.16 12.10 -0.16
C THR A 72 -13.81 13.28 -0.87
N TRP A 73 -14.20 13.11 -2.14
CA TRP A 73 -14.89 14.15 -2.90
C TRP A 73 -16.19 14.60 -2.24
N LEU A 74 -16.97 13.66 -1.72
CA LEU A 74 -18.19 13.97 -0.99
C LEU A 74 -17.91 14.88 0.22
N SER A 75 -16.90 14.55 1.03
CA SER A 75 -16.50 15.38 2.18
C SER A 75 -16.06 16.79 1.77
N PHE A 76 -15.29 16.92 0.68
CA PHE A 76 -14.91 18.23 0.13
C PHE A 76 -16.14 19.03 -0.31
N ILE A 77 -17.06 18.41 -1.07
CA ILE A 77 -18.29 19.06 -1.53
C ILE A 77 -19.14 19.53 -0.34
N ILE A 78 -19.31 18.70 0.69
CA ILE A 78 -20.08 19.06 1.88
C ILE A 78 -19.48 20.27 2.58
N VAL A 79 -18.17 20.29 2.80
CA VAL A 79 -17.49 21.44 3.44
C VAL A 79 -17.65 22.71 2.61
N ILE A 80 -17.41 22.64 1.29
CA ILE A 80 -17.56 23.79 0.40
C ILE A 80 -19.00 24.32 0.38
N VAL A 81 -19.99 23.44 0.28
CA VAL A 81 -21.41 23.83 0.26
C VAL A 81 -21.82 24.45 1.60
N MET A 82 -21.38 23.89 2.73
CA MET A 82 -21.66 24.46 4.05
C MET A 82 -21.01 25.83 4.23
N GLU A 83 -19.75 26.00 3.84
CA GLU A 83 -19.08 27.30 3.90
C GLU A 83 -19.75 28.32 2.99
N TRP A 84 -20.07 27.95 1.75
CA TRP A 84 -20.78 28.81 0.81
C TRP A 84 -22.14 29.27 1.37
N ALA A 85 -22.93 28.32 1.88
CA ALA A 85 -24.23 28.60 2.47
C ALA A 85 -24.12 29.53 3.68
N PHE A 86 -23.10 29.34 4.53
CA PHE A 86 -22.82 30.21 5.66
C PHE A 86 -22.47 31.64 5.21
N MET A 87 -21.63 31.79 4.18
CA MET A 87 -21.26 33.11 3.65
C MET A 87 -22.44 33.84 3.02
N ALA A 88 -23.28 33.11 2.28
CA ALA A 88 -24.42 33.67 1.55
C ALA A 88 -25.56 34.10 2.48
N TRP A 89 -25.81 33.37 3.57
CA TRP A 89 -26.92 33.68 4.47
C TRP A 89 -26.58 34.68 5.57
N PHE A 90 -25.36 34.65 6.11
CA PHE A 90 -25.02 35.42 7.31
C PHE A 90 -24.20 36.67 7.04
N GLU A 91 -23.67 36.84 5.82
CA GLU A 91 -22.78 37.94 5.43
C GLU A 91 -21.76 38.35 6.52
N PRO A 92 -20.99 37.40 7.08
CA PRO A 92 -20.26 37.66 8.31
C PRO A 92 -19.13 38.70 8.12
N PRO A 93 -18.75 39.42 9.19
CA PRO A 93 -17.58 40.31 9.16
C PRO A 93 -16.29 39.52 8.85
N MET A 94 -15.30 40.21 8.30
CA MET A 94 -14.08 39.59 7.73
C MET A 94 -13.37 38.60 8.66
N LEU A 95 -13.30 38.91 9.97
CA LEU A 95 -12.67 38.02 10.95
C LEU A 95 -13.40 36.68 11.09
N ILE A 96 -14.74 36.71 11.06
CA ILE A 96 -15.57 35.49 11.14
C ILE A 96 -15.47 34.71 9.82
N LYS A 97 -15.38 35.39 8.68
CA LYS A 97 -15.13 34.73 7.38
C LYS A 97 -13.84 33.91 7.41
N LEU A 98 -12.75 34.53 7.87
CA LEU A 98 -11.44 33.87 7.95
C LEU A 98 -11.45 32.70 8.94
N ALA A 99 -12.12 32.86 10.08
CA ALA A 99 -12.29 31.79 11.06
C ALA A 99 -13.11 30.60 10.50
N ALA A 100 -14.17 30.88 9.75
CA ALA A 100 -14.99 29.84 9.10
C ALA A 100 -14.17 29.04 8.09
N VAL A 101 -13.49 29.71 7.15
CA VAL A 101 -12.62 29.05 6.15
C VAL A 101 -11.50 28.25 6.82
N SER A 102 -10.85 28.82 7.85
CA SER A 102 -9.81 28.11 8.59
C SER A 102 -10.35 26.84 9.24
N THR A 103 -11.60 26.89 9.73
CA THR A 103 -12.26 25.74 10.34
C THR A 103 -12.55 24.64 9.31
N GLY A 104 -13.03 24.97 8.10
CA GLY A 104 -13.22 23.97 7.05
C GLY A 104 -11.93 23.34 6.58
N VAL A 105 -10.84 24.11 6.42
CA VAL A 105 -9.52 23.55 6.12
C VAL A 105 -9.08 22.55 7.19
N ILE A 106 -9.25 22.89 8.48
CA ILE A 106 -8.93 21.98 9.58
C ILE A 106 -9.79 20.71 9.52
N LEU A 107 -11.09 20.83 9.24
CA LEU A 107 -11.98 19.68 9.10
C LEU A 107 -11.56 18.75 7.95
N LEU A 108 -11.15 19.30 6.81
CA LEU A 108 -10.63 18.52 5.68
C LEU A 108 -9.31 17.81 6.01
N LEU A 109 -8.41 18.46 6.74
CA LEU A 109 -7.18 17.83 7.22
C LEU A 109 -7.47 16.68 8.20
N ILE A 110 -8.40 16.89 9.14
CA ILE A 110 -8.85 15.84 10.07
C ILE A 110 -9.48 14.68 9.28
N TRP A 111 -10.28 14.97 8.26
CA TRP A 111 -10.87 13.96 7.40
C TRP A 111 -9.80 13.08 6.74
N ILE A 112 -8.77 13.67 6.14
CA ILE A 112 -7.64 12.93 5.54
C ILE A 112 -6.96 12.02 6.59
N ILE A 113 -6.74 12.52 7.81
CA ILE A 113 -6.13 11.74 8.89
C ILE A 113 -7.03 10.55 9.29
N ILE A 114 -8.34 10.78 9.44
CA ILE A 114 -9.29 9.70 9.79
C ILE A 114 -9.36 8.68 8.65
N PHE A 115 -9.44 9.16 7.42
CA PHE A 115 -9.59 8.34 6.23
C PHE A 115 -8.39 7.42 6.01
N THR A 116 -7.18 7.96 6.11
CA THR A 116 -5.92 7.19 6.00
C THR A 116 -5.74 6.18 7.13
N ARG A 117 -6.40 6.34 8.28
CA ARG A 117 -6.42 5.36 9.37
C ARG A 117 -7.51 4.30 9.22
N SER A 118 -8.42 4.45 8.27
CA SER A 118 -9.51 3.48 8.10
C SER A 118 -8.99 2.14 7.55
N GLU A 119 -9.49 1.03 8.09
CA GLU A 119 -9.15 -0.31 7.59
C GLU A 119 -9.54 -0.49 6.11
N THR A 120 -10.63 0.16 5.69
CA THR A 120 -11.09 0.16 4.30
C THR A 120 -10.06 0.79 3.37
N PHE A 121 -9.46 1.91 3.76
CA PHE A 121 -8.39 2.55 3.00
C PHE A 121 -7.19 1.62 2.93
N TRP A 122 -6.70 1.10 4.06
CA TRP A 122 -5.55 0.18 4.07
C TRP A 122 -5.77 -1.09 3.25
N ARG A 123 -6.95 -1.70 3.35
CA ARG A 123 -7.30 -2.88 2.57
C ARG A 123 -7.28 -2.59 1.07
N ARG A 124 -7.65 -1.38 0.65
CA ARG A 124 -7.66 -0.99 -0.76
C ARG A 124 -6.31 -0.47 -1.24
N TYR A 125 -5.59 0.26 -0.41
CA TYR A 125 -4.22 0.72 -0.63
C TYR A 125 -3.27 -0.47 -0.80
N ASN A 126 -3.37 -1.48 0.07
CA ASN A 126 -2.59 -2.73 -0.05
C ASN A 126 -3.03 -3.62 -1.23
N ARG A 127 -4.16 -3.31 -1.86
CA ARG A 127 -4.63 -3.96 -3.10
C ARG A 127 -4.33 -3.12 -4.35
N MET A 128 -3.89 -1.87 -4.18
CA MET A 128 -3.35 -1.15 -5.32
C MET A 128 -2.04 -1.84 -5.67
N PRO A 129 -1.87 -2.30 -6.92
CA PRO A 129 -0.62 -2.89 -7.31
C PRO A 129 0.48 -1.89 -7.02
N GLU A 130 1.46 -2.31 -6.24
CA GLU A 130 2.68 -1.54 -6.15
C GLU A 130 3.26 -1.56 -7.56
N GLU A 131 3.21 -0.42 -8.24
CA GLU A 131 4.07 -0.19 -9.39
C GLU A 131 5.47 -0.45 -8.87
N MET A 132 5.97 -1.64 -9.13
CA MET A 132 7.25 -2.10 -8.67
C MET A 132 8.25 -1.22 -9.40
N ASP A 133 8.98 -0.40 -8.65
CA ASP A 133 9.98 0.47 -9.25
C ASP A 133 11.00 -0.45 -9.92
N THR A 134 10.95 -0.46 -11.24
CA THR A 134 11.73 -1.38 -12.07
C THR A 134 13.22 -1.09 -11.89
N ASP A 135 13.57 0.15 -11.57
CA ASP A 135 14.94 0.58 -11.34
C ASP A 135 15.43 0.15 -9.95
N GLU A 136 14.58 0.22 -8.92
CA GLU A 136 14.89 -0.31 -7.59
C GLU A 136 15.10 -1.83 -7.64
N PHE A 137 14.24 -2.55 -8.36
CA PHE A 137 14.40 -3.99 -8.52
C PHE A 137 15.67 -4.36 -9.30
N LYS A 138 15.97 -3.66 -10.39
CA LYS A 138 17.22 -3.83 -11.14
C LYS A 138 18.46 -3.51 -10.30
N ALA A 139 18.38 -2.51 -9.41
CA ALA A 139 19.46 -2.21 -8.48
C ALA A 139 19.69 -3.39 -7.53
N SER A 140 18.62 -4.03 -7.04
CA SER A 140 18.72 -5.21 -6.16
C SER A 140 19.34 -6.44 -6.86
N LEU A 141 19.12 -6.60 -8.16
CA LEU A 141 19.64 -7.73 -8.94
C LEU A 141 21.16 -7.77 -9.07
N LYS A 142 21.87 -6.66 -8.86
CA LYS A 142 23.34 -6.57 -9.06
C LYS A 142 24.15 -7.55 -8.21
N ASP A 143 23.60 -7.96 -7.06
CA ASP A 143 24.26 -8.86 -6.11
C ASP A 143 23.89 -10.35 -6.33
N ALA A 144 23.02 -10.65 -7.30
CA ALA A 144 22.60 -12.01 -7.61
C ALA A 144 23.59 -12.76 -8.53
N HIS A 145 23.40 -14.07 -8.70
CA HIS A 145 24.20 -14.85 -9.64
C HIS A 145 23.96 -14.39 -11.10
N PRO A 146 24.99 -14.24 -11.96
CA PRO A 146 24.82 -13.70 -13.32
C PRO A 146 23.80 -14.43 -14.19
N ALA A 147 23.75 -15.77 -14.11
CA ALA A 147 22.76 -16.55 -14.85
C ALA A 147 21.32 -16.29 -14.34
N PHE A 148 21.15 -16.07 -13.04
CA PHE A 148 19.87 -15.72 -12.45
C PHE A 148 19.41 -14.32 -12.90
N ILE A 149 20.33 -13.34 -12.89
CA ILE A 149 20.06 -11.98 -13.39
C ILE A 149 19.50 -12.04 -14.82
N GLN A 150 20.18 -12.76 -15.71
CA GLN A 150 19.75 -12.87 -17.10
C GLN A 150 18.36 -13.52 -17.24
N ALA A 151 18.04 -14.51 -16.42
CA ALA A 151 16.74 -15.16 -16.44
C ALA A 151 15.62 -14.22 -15.94
N VAL A 152 15.86 -13.51 -14.84
CA VAL A 152 14.91 -12.55 -14.27
C VAL A 152 14.67 -11.37 -15.22
N GLU A 153 15.72 -10.81 -15.82
CA GLU A 153 15.59 -9.70 -16.78
C GLU A 153 14.70 -10.08 -17.97
N LYS A 154 14.87 -11.29 -18.52
CA LYS A 154 14.01 -11.82 -19.60
C LYS A 154 12.58 -12.03 -19.13
N CYS A 155 12.37 -12.49 -17.89
CA CYS A 155 11.03 -12.60 -17.30
C CYS A 155 10.36 -11.23 -17.19
N MET A 156 11.07 -10.22 -16.68
CA MET A 156 10.56 -8.86 -16.58
C MET A 156 10.21 -8.26 -17.93
N GLU A 157 11.06 -8.47 -18.95
CA GLU A 157 10.78 -8.03 -20.32
C GLU A 157 9.46 -8.65 -20.83
N MET A 158 9.26 -9.95 -20.57
CA MET A 158 8.04 -10.65 -20.96
C MET A 158 6.81 -10.14 -20.20
N VAL A 159 6.95 -9.89 -18.89
CA VAL A 159 5.88 -9.31 -18.08
C VAL A 159 5.49 -7.93 -18.62
N HIS A 160 6.47 -7.07 -18.89
CA HIS A 160 6.22 -5.74 -19.42
C HIS A 160 5.55 -5.79 -20.80
N LYS A 161 5.95 -6.74 -21.64
CA LYS A 161 5.31 -7.00 -22.92
C LYS A 161 3.83 -7.39 -22.75
N ILE A 162 3.54 -8.34 -21.86
CA ILE A 162 2.16 -8.77 -21.54
C ILE A 162 1.32 -7.59 -21.02
N GLN A 163 1.86 -6.78 -20.11
CA GLN A 163 1.18 -5.59 -19.58
C GLN A 163 0.87 -4.56 -20.67
N LYS A 164 1.78 -4.37 -21.63
CA LYS A 164 1.61 -3.42 -22.73
C LYS A 164 0.58 -3.90 -23.75
N GLU A 165 0.58 -5.19 -24.05
CA GLU A 165 -0.37 -5.81 -24.98
C GLU A 165 -1.79 -5.85 -24.39
N PHE A 166 -1.92 -6.06 -23.07
CA PHE A 166 -3.22 -6.26 -22.42
C PHE A 166 -3.54 -5.15 -21.39
N LYS A 167 -4.40 -4.23 -21.80
CA LYS A 167 -4.96 -3.17 -20.91
C LYS A 167 -6.13 -3.63 -20.05
N SER A 168 -6.58 -4.88 -20.20
CA SER A 168 -7.72 -5.38 -19.43
C SER A 168 -7.32 -5.54 -17.96
N LYS A 169 -8.19 -5.06 -17.06
CA LYS A 169 -7.95 -5.13 -15.61
C LYS A 169 -7.98 -6.55 -15.05
N SER A 170 -8.47 -7.52 -15.83
CA SER A 170 -8.70 -8.89 -15.38
C SER A 170 -7.42 -9.67 -15.10
N PHE A 171 -6.31 -9.35 -15.80
CA PHE A 171 -5.05 -10.09 -15.67
C PHE A 171 -3.98 -9.35 -14.87
N GLN A 172 -4.27 -8.11 -14.46
CA GLN A 172 -3.29 -7.28 -13.74
C GLN A 172 -2.91 -7.95 -12.41
N GLY A 173 -3.89 -8.50 -11.67
CA GLY A 173 -3.62 -9.11 -10.37
C GLY A 173 -2.64 -10.28 -10.41
N GLU A 174 -2.74 -11.14 -11.43
CA GLU A 174 -1.87 -12.30 -11.63
C GLU A 174 -0.46 -11.88 -12.04
N VAL A 175 -0.36 -10.86 -12.89
CA VAL A 175 0.92 -10.27 -13.32
C VAL A 175 1.62 -9.55 -12.16
N ASP A 176 0.87 -8.82 -11.34
CA ASP A 176 1.39 -8.16 -10.15
C ASP A 176 1.91 -9.19 -9.14
N TRP A 177 1.19 -10.30 -8.98
CA TRP A 177 1.60 -11.39 -8.10
C TRP A 177 2.85 -12.12 -8.62
N LEU A 178 2.98 -12.26 -9.93
CA LEU A 178 4.18 -12.79 -10.58
C LEU A 178 5.40 -11.90 -10.31
N MET A 179 5.26 -10.58 -10.47
CA MET A 179 6.33 -9.62 -10.15
C MET A 179 6.72 -9.66 -8.68
N LYS A 180 5.74 -9.77 -7.79
CA LYS A 180 5.99 -9.98 -6.37
C LYS A 180 6.78 -11.27 -6.10
N SER A 181 6.38 -12.38 -6.72
CA SER A 181 7.07 -13.67 -6.56
C SER A 181 8.50 -13.64 -7.09
N LEU A 182 8.73 -12.96 -8.24
CA LEU A 182 10.09 -12.72 -8.75
C LEU A 182 10.94 -11.89 -7.78
N THR A 183 10.32 -10.92 -7.09
CA THR A 183 11.00 -10.09 -6.08
C THR A 183 11.41 -10.91 -4.87
N ASP A 184 10.46 -11.66 -4.31
CA ASP A 184 10.70 -12.53 -3.15
C ASP A 184 11.78 -13.58 -3.48
N LEU A 185 11.71 -14.20 -4.67
CA LEU A 185 12.72 -15.15 -5.13
C LEU A 185 14.10 -14.51 -5.34
N THR A 186 14.15 -13.28 -5.88
CA THR A 186 15.40 -12.54 -6.06
C THR A 186 16.08 -12.24 -4.72
N GLN A 187 15.32 -11.78 -3.73
CA GLN A 187 15.86 -11.52 -2.38
C GLN A 187 16.40 -12.81 -1.75
N ASN A 188 15.67 -13.92 -1.88
CA ASN A 188 16.11 -15.21 -1.39
C ASN A 188 17.40 -15.68 -2.10
N HIS A 189 17.45 -15.55 -3.43
CA HIS A 189 18.60 -15.93 -4.23
C HIS A 189 19.86 -15.13 -3.86
N ILE A 190 19.74 -13.82 -3.66
CA ILE A 190 20.86 -12.96 -3.22
C ILE A 190 21.40 -13.43 -1.85
N GLN A 191 20.52 -13.78 -0.92
CA GLN A 191 20.91 -14.29 0.39
C GLN A 191 21.60 -15.66 0.29
N LEU A 192 21.07 -16.57 -0.52
CA LEU A 192 21.64 -17.90 -0.70
C LEU A 192 23.00 -17.83 -1.42
N TYR A 193 23.11 -17.00 -2.45
CA TYR A 193 24.33 -16.80 -3.22
C TYR A 193 25.44 -16.10 -2.42
N SER A 194 25.10 -15.10 -1.61
CA SER A 194 26.09 -14.49 -0.71
C SER A 194 26.60 -15.48 0.34
N ARG A 195 25.69 -16.26 0.96
CA ARG A 195 26.07 -17.32 1.92
C ARG A 195 26.95 -18.39 1.30
N SER A 196 26.65 -18.85 0.08
CA SER A 196 27.45 -19.90 -0.58
C SER A 196 28.89 -19.46 -0.89
N ARG A 197 29.12 -18.15 -1.02
CA ARG A 197 30.45 -17.58 -1.24
C ARG A 197 31.24 -17.37 0.05
N GLU A 198 30.57 -17.06 1.15
CA GLU A 198 31.21 -16.64 2.39
C GLU A 198 31.38 -17.77 3.41
N PHE A 199 30.48 -18.75 3.44
CA PHE A 199 30.40 -19.73 4.54
C PHE A 199 30.18 -21.17 4.07
N GLY A 200 30.47 -22.12 4.97
CA GLY A 200 30.11 -23.53 4.83
C GLY A 200 31.27 -24.48 4.53
N THR A 201 31.05 -25.76 4.85
CA THR A 201 31.91 -26.88 4.39
C THR A 201 31.74 -27.09 2.88
N GLU A 202 32.62 -27.85 2.24
CA GLU A 202 32.50 -28.15 0.81
C GLU A 202 31.17 -28.86 0.47
N GLU A 203 30.71 -29.74 1.36
CA GLU A 203 29.40 -30.41 1.25
C GLU A 203 28.24 -29.38 1.28
N GLN A 204 28.26 -28.46 2.24
CA GLN A 204 27.25 -27.39 2.35
C GLN A 204 27.29 -26.44 1.16
N LYS A 205 28.47 -26.11 0.65
CA LYS A 205 28.61 -25.29 -0.57
C LYS A 205 28.06 -26.01 -1.79
N GLN A 206 28.28 -27.31 -1.91
CA GLN A 206 27.71 -28.11 -3.00
C GLN A 206 26.18 -28.13 -2.92
N GLU A 207 25.62 -28.32 -1.72
CA GLU A 207 24.18 -28.27 -1.50
C GLU A 207 23.60 -26.89 -1.84
N MET A 208 24.21 -25.80 -1.36
CA MET A 208 23.79 -24.44 -1.71
C MET A 208 23.89 -24.16 -3.21
N ASN A 209 24.94 -24.65 -3.89
CA ASN A 209 25.06 -24.52 -5.35
C ASN A 209 23.97 -25.30 -6.10
N ASN A 210 23.56 -26.46 -5.59
CA ASN A 210 22.43 -27.20 -6.14
C ASN A 210 21.13 -26.41 -6.00
N LEU A 211 20.87 -25.82 -4.82
CA LEU A 211 19.70 -24.96 -4.58
C LEU A 211 19.71 -23.71 -5.48
N ILE A 212 20.86 -23.05 -5.64
CA ILE A 212 21.05 -21.92 -6.57
C ILE A 212 20.71 -22.34 -8.00
N GLY A 213 21.18 -23.52 -8.44
CA GLY A 213 20.87 -24.08 -9.76
C GLY A 213 19.38 -24.36 -9.95
N GLN A 214 18.70 -24.90 -8.92
CA GLN A 214 17.26 -25.12 -8.93
C GLN A 214 16.47 -23.81 -9.04
N GLN A 215 16.88 -22.77 -8.31
CA GLN A 215 16.23 -21.44 -8.40
C GLN A 215 16.38 -20.83 -9.79
N ILE A 216 17.58 -20.90 -10.39
CA ILE A 216 17.80 -20.44 -11.77
C ILE A 216 16.86 -21.19 -12.73
N LYS A 217 16.81 -22.52 -12.61
CA LYS A 217 15.94 -23.35 -13.45
C LYS A 217 14.45 -23.00 -13.26
N SER A 218 13.99 -22.75 -12.04
CA SER A 218 12.60 -22.36 -11.77
C SER A 218 12.23 -21.04 -12.45
N VAL A 219 13.14 -20.05 -12.46
CA VAL A 219 12.94 -18.79 -13.20
C VAL A 219 12.92 -19.04 -14.70
N GLU A 220 13.81 -19.90 -15.22
CA GLU A 220 13.83 -20.26 -16.64
C GLU A 220 12.55 -21.00 -17.08
N ASP A 221 12.06 -21.93 -16.27
CA ASP A 221 10.80 -22.64 -16.52
C ASP A 221 9.62 -21.66 -16.51
N SER A 222 9.63 -20.69 -15.60
CA SER A 222 8.65 -19.61 -15.56
C SER A 222 8.74 -18.71 -16.79
N LEU A 223 9.94 -18.40 -17.27
CA LEU A 223 10.15 -17.65 -18.52
C LEU A 223 9.58 -18.41 -19.72
N VAL A 224 9.83 -19.71 -19.82
CA VAL A 224 9.29 -20.56 -20.89
C VAL A 224 7.77 -20.57 -20.84
N ALA A 225 7.18 -20.70 -19.65
CA ALA A 225 5.74 -20.64 -19.47
C ALA A 225 5.17 -19.27 -19.85
N LEU A 226 5.81 -18.16 -19.45
CA LEU A 226 5.40 -16.80 -19.84
C LEU A 226 5.51 -16.55 -21.34
N LYS A 227 6.53 -17.12 -22.01
CA LYS A 227 6.64 -17.07 -23.48
C LYS A 227 5.52 -17.83 -24.16
N ARG A 228 5.18 -19.03 -23.68
CA ARG A 228 4.04 -19.82 -24.18
C ARG A 228 2.75 -19.07 -23.97
N PHE A 229 2.56 -18.53 -22.77
CA PHE A 229 1.43 -17.70 -22.41
C PHE A 229 1.30 -16.49 -23.35
N SER A 230 2.36 -15.69 -23.55
CA SER A 230 2.38 -14.57 -24.50
C SER A 230 2.08 -15.01 -25.95
N GLY A 231 2.56 -16.19 -26.37
CA GLY A 231 2.23 -16.75 -27.68
C GLY A 231 0.75 -17.09 -27.81
N ASN A 232 0.20 -17.81 -26.82
CA ASN A 232 -1.20 -18.23 -26.80
C ASN A 232 -2.16 -17.03 -26.68
N LEU A 233 -1.75 -15.98 -25.96
CA LEU A 233 -2.53 -14.75 -25.80
C LEU A 233 -2.92 -14.10 -27.13
N THR A 234 -2.06 -14.14 -28.16
CA THR A 234 -2.40 -13.62 -29.50
C THR A 234 -3.56 -14.37 -30.16
N LEU A 235 -3.79 -15.63 -29.79
CA LEU A 235 -4.89 -16.46 -30.30
C LEU A 235 -6.18 -16.24 -29.51
N PHE A 236 -6.06 -15.89 -28.23
CA PHE A 236 -7.16 -15.85 -27.28
C PHE A 236 -7.99 -14.55 -27.26
N ASP A 237 -7.50 -13.46 -27.86
CA ASP A 237 -8.31 -12.24 -28.08
C ASP A 237 -9.61 -12.50 -28.86
N SER A 238 -9.76 -13.68 -29.47
CA SER A 238 -10.93 -14.10 -30.24
C SER A 238 -12.01 -14.89 -29.44
N GLN A 239 -11.78 -15.32 -28.19
CA GLN A 239 -12.71 -16.22 -27.48
C GLN A 239 -12.87 -15.93 -25.97
N ILE A 240 -14.11 -15.66 -25.51
CA ILE A 240 -14.44 -15.39 -24.09
C ILE A 240 -14.14 -16.57 -23.15
N ASN A 241 -14.22 -17.82 -23.64
CA ASN A 241 -13.92 -19.01 -22.82
C ASN A 241 -12.43 -19.18 -22.52
N ALA A 242 -11.54 -18.56 -23.31
CA ALA A 242 -10.09 -18.64 -23.12
C ALA A 242 -9.62 -17.96 -21.82
N GLN A 243 -10.38 -17.00 -21.30
CA GLN A 243 -9.99 -16.22 -20.12
C GLN A 243 -9.74 -17.10 -18.88
N LYS A 244 -10.51 -18.17 -18.68
CA LYS A 244 -10.31 -19.09 -17.55
C LYS A 244 -9.06 -19.95 -17.69
N GLU A 245 -8.71 -20.34 -18.91
CA GLU A 245 -7.50 -21.13 -19.19
C GLU A 245 -6.25 -20.27 -18.99
N ILE A 246 -6.31 -19.01 -19.43
CA ILE A 246 -5.27 -17.99 -19.22
C ILE A 246 -5.02 -17.75 -17.73
N ASP A 247 -6.08 -17.55 -16.94
CA ASP A 247 -5.95 -17.37 -15.48
C ASP A 247 -5.33 -18.62 -14.81
N ALA A 248 -5.69 -19.81 -15.28
CA ALA A 248 -5.16 -21.07 -14.76
C ALA A 248 -3.66 -21.24 -15.09
N GLU A 249 -3.22 -20.89 -16.30
CA GLU A 249 -1.81 -20.94 -16.70
C GLU A 249 -0.96 -19.98 -15.86
N LEU A 250 -1.36 -18.71 -15.73
CA LEU A 250 -0.64 -17.75 -14.90
C LEU A 250 -0.57 -18.20 -13.45
N LYS A 251 -1.67 -18.74 -12.91
CA LYS A 251 -1.71 -19.27 -11.54
C LYS A 251 -0.76 -20.45 -11.36
N ALA A 252 -0.59 -21.31 -12.36
CA ALA A 252 0.35 -22.43 -12.32
C ALA A 252 1.82 -21.95 -12.31
N ILE A 253 2.16 -20.97 -13.15
CA ILE A 253 3.51 -20.33 -13.14
C ILE A 253 3.81 -19.77 -11.77
N ASN A 254 2.83 -19.03 -11.25
CA ASN A 254 2.86 -18.40 -9.96
C ASN A 254 3.07 -19.42 -8.83
N GLN A 255 2.33 -20.52 -8.85
CA GLN A 255 2.50 -21.60 -7.89
C GLN A 255 3.90 -22.23 -7.95
N GLY A 256 4.44 -22.46 -9.16
CA GLY A 256 5.79 -23.01 -9.33
C GLY A 256 6.89 -22.13 -8.74
N LEU A 257 6.79 -20.80 -8.89
CA LEU A 257 7.72 -19.86 -8.26
C LEU A 257 7.62 -19.89 -6.73
N GLN A 258 6.41 -19.95 -6.18
CA GLN A 258 6.22 -20.04 -4.72
C GLN A 258 6.70 -21.35 -4.14
N GLU A 259 6.57 -22.46 -4.86
CA GLU A 259 7.13 -23.75 -4.46
C GLU A 259 8.66 -23.68 -4.39
N ALA A 260 9.31 -23.08 -5.39
CA ALA A 260 10.76 -22.86 -5.37
C ALA A 260 11.21 -21.94 -4.22
N ILE A 261 10.42 -20.92 -3.86
CA ILE A 261 10.69 -20.09 -2.67
C ILE A 261 10.58 -20.92 -1.38
N LYS A 262 9.57 -21.78 -1.26
CA LYS A 262 9.32 -22.59 -0.05
C LYS A 262 10.37 -23.68 0.16
N GLU A 263 10.85 -24.29 -0.92
CA GLU A 263 11.86 -25.35 -0.88
C GLU A 263 13.16 -24.84 -0.23
N VAL A 264 13.53 -23.58 -0.47
CA VAL A 264 14.72 -22.96 0.14
C VAL A 264 14.49 -22.50 1.59
N LEU A 265 13.24 -22.25 1.98
CA LEU A 265 12.90 -21.79 3.33
C LEU A 265 12.62 -22.94 4.32
N SER A 266 12.48 -24.17 3.83
CA SER A 266 12.18 -25.35 4.64
C SER A 266 13.47 -26.16 4.84
N PRO A 267 14.24 -25.93 5.92
CA PRO A 267 15.44 -26.71 6.23
C PRO A 267 15.14 -28.17 6.58
#